data_AF-A0A6A5VYV6-F1
#
_entry.id   AF-A0A6A5VYV6-F1
#
_cell.length_a   1.000
_cell.length_b   1.000
_cell.length_c   1.000
_cell.angle_alpha   90.00
_cell.angle_beta   90.00
_cell.angle_gamma   90.00
#
_symmetry.space_group_name_H-M   'P 1'
#
loop_
_entity.id
_entity.type
_entity.pdbx_description
1 polymer ?
#
loop_
_entity_poly.entity_id
_entity_poly.type
_entity_poly.pdbx_seq_one_letter_code
_entity_poly.pdbx_strand_id
1 'polypeptide(L)'
;MAVLWWDRCDDVYCGFWINWNYDAVRGSTLTLPTQWGLILVGFFALFVKLGSENLWGVICFIIHQLNASEKKQDDIYHQFQLVLRNTDSEQTFIQRLIKVAQAHKGMRFKVYRRTILFILLASVYGLGFYAVSGLSSRLIAAKDGSTVLALSPSCGYLAAPSLVNLGDEKSFEALNALVVVARNSYRKSATYARTCYGQTGDNTTACGTFVKTSLDYTTVKDEPCPFGDNMCSTKAIKFDTGLIRSDTHLGVNTKQRDSMSLRKTLTCAPLDGERYTPGWKPIPDELAPIFGVPLGTPYKIYEFGLHSQLVVPFNTGNNTAVADWVSWKVQQEPYGIWYVAPNLHARLERHMLSLRKSQNSWKSHAQPLESFEAR
;
A
#
# COMPACT_ATOMS: atom_id res chain seq x y z
N MET A 1 -7.32 15.11 -27.66
CA MET A 1 -7.57 14.05 -26.66
C MET A 1 -7.26 12.73 -27.33
N ALA A 2 -6.11 12.12 -27.03
CA ALA A 2 -5.83 10.77 -27.50
C ALA A 2 -6.68 9.81 -26.65
N VAL A 3 -7.67 9.18 -27.27
CA VAL A 3 -8.41 8.06 -26.69
C VAL A 3 -7.38 6.97 -26.41
N LEU A 4 -6.99 6.78 -25.16
CA LEU A 4 -6.15 5.67 -24.77
C LEU A 4 -7.03 4.41 -24.84
N TRP A 5 -6.69 3.50 -25.74
CA TRP A 5 -7.33 2.20 -26.03
C TRP A 5 -7.36 1.19 -24.83
N TRP A 6 -7.25 1.68 -23.61
CA TRP A 6 -6.89 0.91 -22.43
C TRP A 6 -7.88 1.23 -21.30
N ASP A 7 -9.04 0.56 -21.32
CA ASP A 7 -10.20 0.75 -20.43
C ASP A 7 -9.96 0.59 -18.90
N ARG A 8 -8.71 0.48 -18.42
CA ARG A 8 -8.40 0.18 -17.00
C ARG A 8 -7.13 0.87 -16.46
N CYS A 9 -6.83 2.07 -16.93
CA CYS A 9 -5.60 2.79 -16.56
C CYS A 9 -5.86 4.14 -15.88
N ASP A 10 -7.04 4.31 -15.25
CA ASP A 10 -7.42 5.60 -14.64
C ASP A 10 -6.71 5.82 -13.30
N ASP A 11 -6.66 4.79 -12.45
CA ASP A 11 -6.01 4.83 -11.12
C ASP A 11 -4.62 4.15 -11.11
N VAL A 12 -4.20 3.61 -12.25
CA VAL A 12 -2.96 2.86 -12.42
C VAL A 12 -2.23 3.33 -13.67
N TYR A 13 -0.95 3.67 -13.53
CA TYR A 13 -0.11 4.03 -14.66
C TYR A 13 0.17 2.81 -15.54
N CYS A 14 -0.41 2.81 -16.74
CA CYS A 14 -0.09 1.86 -17.80
C CYS A 14 0.97 2.46 -18.73
N GLY A 15 2.03 1.70 -18.96
CA GLY A 15 3.19 2.15 -19.73
C GLY A 15 4.50 1.89 -19.01
N PHE A 16 5.59 2.46 -19.55
CA PHE A 16 6.92 2.32 -18.98
C PHE A 16 7.14 3.27 -17.82
N TRP A 17 7.62 2.73 -16.70
CA TRP A 17 8.02 3.48 -15.51
C TRP A 17 9.19 2.78 -14.83
N ILE A 18 9.81 3.45 -13.86
CA ILE A 18 10.94 2.89 -13.10
C ILE A 18 10.48 2.69 -11.67
N ASN A 19 10.56 1.45 -11.20
CA ASN A 19 10.43 1.12 -9.79
C ASN A 19 11.75 1.46 -9.07
N TRP A 20 11.75 2.58 -8.37
CA TRP A 20 12.93 3.10 -7.67
C TRP A 20 13.27 2.39 -6.36
N ASN A 21 12.49 1.37 -5.97
CA ASN A 21 12.97 0.38 -4.99
C ASN A 21 14.19 -0.39 -5.54
N TYR A 22 14.33 -0.39 -6.86
CA TYR A 22 15.48 -0.90 -7.60
C TYR A 22 16.27 0.24 -8.28
N ASP A 23 17.40 -0.12 -8.88
CA ASP A 23 18.12 0.79 -9.77
C ASP A 23 17.37 1.02 -11.10
N ALA A 24 17.80 2.00 -11.89
CA ALA A 24 17.13 2.37 -13.14
C ALA A 24 17.06 1.23 -14.18
N VAL A 25 17.96 0.25 -14.10
CA VAL A 25 18.04 -0.86 -15.06
C VAL A 25 17.11 -1.99 -14.63
N ARG A 26 17.24 -2.44 -13.38
CA ARG A 26 16.43 -3.53 -12.81
C ARG A 26 15.01 -3.11 -12.50
N GLY A 27 14.80 -1.83 -12.20
CA GLY A 27 13.49 -1.25 -11.91
C GLY A 27 12.67 -0.90 -13.14
N SER A 28 13.22 -1.01 -14.35
CA SER A 28 12.49 -0.72 -15.58
C SER A 28 11.30 -1.67 -15.73
N THR A 29 10.09 -1.12 -15.57
CA THR A 29 8.84 -1.87 -15.48
C THR A 29 7.87 -1.37 -16.53
N LEU A 30 7.18 -2.31 -17.19
CA LEU A 30 6.09 -2.02 -18.12
C LEU A 30 4.79 -2.56 -17.53
N THR A 31 3.89 -1.67 -17.15
CA THR A 31 2.55 -2.05 -16.67
C THR A 31 1.56 -2.08 -17.82
N LEU A 32 0.85 -3.21 -17.96
CA LEU A 32 -0.13 -3.45 -19.01
C LEU A 32 -1.43 -4.00 -18.42
N PRO A 33 -2.60 -3.66 -19.00
CA PRO A 33 -3.83 -4.37 -18.76
C PRO A 33 -3.64 -5.84 -19.10
N THR A 34 -4.33 -6.71 -18.36
CA THR A 34 -4.17 -8.16 -18.44
C THR A 34 -4.25 -8.70 -19.86
N GLN A 35 -5.19 -8.21 -20.67
CA GLN A 35 -5.37 -8.64 -22.07
C GLN A 35 -4.13 -8.37 -22.93
N TRP A 36 -3.56 -7.17 -22.82
CA TRP A 36 -2.38 -6.75 -23.58
C TRP A 36 -1.12 -7.43 -23.05
N GLY A 37 -1.05 -7.66 -21.73
CA GLY A 37 -0.01 -8.49 -21.12
C GLY A 37 0.01 -9.90 -21.69
N LEU A 38 -1.15 -10.56 -21.82
CA LEU A 38 -1.26 -11.90 -22.41
C LEU A 38 -0.87 -11.92 -23.89
N ILE A 39 -1.28 -10.91 -24.66
CA ILE A 39 -0.86 -10.77 -26.07
C ILE A 39 0.66 -10.63 -26.16
N LEU A 40 1.26 -9.80 -25.31
CA LEU A 40 2.71 -9.59 -25.29
C LEU A 40 3.47 -10.87 -24.91
N VAL A 41 2.98 -11.63 -23.91
CA VAL A 41 3.54 -12.94 -23.55
C VAL A 41 3.48 -13.90 -24.75
N GLY A 42 2.34 -13.95 -25.45
CA GLY A 42 2.18 -14.78 -26.65
C GLY A 42 3.12 -14.37 -27.79
N PHE A 43 3.25 -13.06 -28.03
CA PHE A 43 4.19 -12.52 -29.01
C PHE A 43 5.64 -12.91 -28.68
N PHE A 44 6.09 -12.74 -27.43
CA PHE A 44 7.45 -13.13 -27.03
C PHE A 44 7.67 -14.63 -27.14
N ALA A 45 6.70 -15.46 -26.77
CA ALA A 45 6.80 -16.91 -26.92
C ALA A 45 7.01 -17.32 -28.39
N LEU A 46 6.25 -16.71 -29.31
CA LEU A 46 6.40 -16.94 -30.75
C LEU A 46 7.72 -16.39 -31.29
N PHE A 47 8.12 -15.18 -30.87
CA PHE A 47 9.36 -14.54 -31.30
C PHE A 47 10.59 -15.35 -30.87
N VAL A 48 10.65 -15.78 -29.61
CA VAL A 48 11.72 -16.64 -29.09
C VAL A 48 11.76 -17.98 -29.83
N LYS A 49 10.58 -18.57 -30.14
CA LYS A 49 10.51 -19.81 -30.92
C LYS A 49 11.09 -19.64 -32.34
N LEU A 50 10.62 -18.63 -33.08
CA LEU A 50 11.10 -18.37 -34.44
C LEU A 50 12.60 -18.02 -34.44
N GLY A 51 13.06 -17.20 -33.50
CA GLY A 51 14.49 -16.90 -33.33
C GLY A 51 15.32 -18.15 -33.04
N SER A 52 14.81 -19.03 -32.18
CA SER A 52 15.45 -20.31 -31.83
C SER A 52 15.60 -21.25 -33.03
N GLU A 53 14.58 -21.37 -33.89
CA GLU A 53 14.64 -22.21 -35.09
C GLU A 53 15.72 -21.70 -36.07
N ASN A 54 15.76 -20.39 -36.31
CA ASN A 54 16.78 -19.79 -37.17
C ASN A 54 18.20 -19.92 -36.59
N LEU A 55 18.36 -19.70 -35.28
CA LEU A 55 19.65 -19.87 -34.60
C LEU A 55 20.14 -21.32 -34.66
N TRP A 56 19.24 -22.30 -34.54
CA TRP A 56 19.57 -23.71 -34.71
C TRP A 56 20.09 -24.00 -36.11
N GLY A 57 19.45 -23.45 -37.14
CA GLY A 57 19.93 -23.55 -38.52
C GLY A 57 21.35 -23.02 -38.70
N VAL A 58 21.67 -21.86 -38.09
CA VAL A 58 23.03 -21.29 -38.09
C VAL A 58 24.03 -22.21 -37.38
N ILE A 59 23.68 -22.76 -36.21
CA ILE A 59 24.53 -23.71 -35.48
C ILE A 59 24.81 -24.96 -36.32
N CYS A 60 23.77 -25.55 -36.92
CA CYS A 60 23.90 -26.69 -37.81
C CYS A 60 24.81 -26.38 -39.01
N PHE A 61 24.67 -25.20 -39.61
CA PHE A 61 25.52 -24.74 -40.70
C PHE A 61 26.99 -24.57 -40.27
N ILE A 62 27.25 -23.95 -39.12
CA ILE A 62 28.61 -23.82 -38.58
C ILE A 62 29.23 -25.20 -38.36
N ILE A 63 28.50 -26.11 -37.72
CA ILE A 63 28.96 -27.49 -37.48
C ILE A 63 29.19 -28.24 -38.79
N HIS A 64 28.33 -28.03 -39.80
CA HIS A 64 28.50 -28.58 -41.14
C HIS A 64 29.82 -28.13 -41.76
N GLN A 65 30.07 -26.81 -41.78
CA GLN A 65 31.27 -26.22 -42.36
C GLN A 65 32.55 -26.62 -41.62
N LEU A 66 32.55 -26.59 -40.28
CA LEU A 66 33.71 -26.99 -39.47
C LEU A 66 34.08 -28.47 -39.64
N ASN A 67 33.08 -29.32 -39.91
CA ASN A 67 33.29 -30.74 -40.13
C ASN A 67 33.46 -31.10 -41.61
N ALA A 68 33.34 -30.15 -42.54
CA ALA A 68 33.48 -30.42 -43.96
C ALA A 68 34.93 -30.82 -44.27
N SER A 69 35.09 -31.90 -45.02
CA SER A 69 36.37 -32.48 -45.39
C SER A 69 36.31 -32.96 -46.83
N GLU A 70 37.32 -32.64 -47.62
CA GLU A 70 37.48 -33.12 -49.01
C GLU A 70 38.01 -34.57 -49.08
N LYS A 71 38.54 -35.11 -47.98
CA LYS A 71 39.05 -36.49 -47.91
C LYS A 71 37.90 -37.49 -48.04
N LYS A 72 38.18 -38.70 -48.56
CA LYS A 72 37.22 -39.83 -48.56
C LYS A 72 36.76 -40.13 -47.13
N GLN A 73 35.45 -40.10 -46.89
CA GLN A 73 34.82 -40.40 -45.60
C GLN A 73 33.84 -41.58 -45.75
N ASP A 74 33.31 -42.05 -44.62
CA ASP A 74 32.29 -43.09 -44.60
C ASP A 74 30.89 -42.56 -44.99
N ASP A 75 29.99 -43.46 -45.34
CA ASP A 75 28.60 -43.17 -45.67
C ASP A 75 27.87 -42.45 -44.52
N ILE A 76 28.15 -42.84 -43.27
CA ILE A 76 27.57 -42.23 -42.08
C ILE A 76 28.00 -40.76 -41.93
N TYR A 77 29.26 -40.43 -42.21
CA TYR A 77 29.71 -39.04 -42.26
C TYR A 77 28.87 -38.23 -43.25
N HIS A 78 28.64 -38.76 -44.46
CA HIS A 78 27.85 -38.05 -45.47
C HIS A 78 26.38 -37.91 -45.05
N GLN A 79 25.80 -38.92 -44.39
CA GLN A 79 24.46 -38.82 -43.81
C GLN A 79 24.38 -37.74 -42.72
N PHE A 80 25.37 -37.62 -41.84
CA PHE A 80 25.38 -36.52 -40.86
C PHE A 80 25.50 -35.15 -41.51
N GLN A 81 26.34 -35.01 -42.53
CA GLN A 81 26.45 -33.75 -43.26
C GLN A 81 25.15 -33.38 -43.99
N LEU A 82 24.43 -34.37 -44.54
CA LEU A 82 23.12 -34.16 -45.14
C LEU A 82 22.06 -33.76 -44.10
N VAL A 83 22.08 -34.37 -42.92
CA VAL A 83 21.15 -34.02 -41.83
C VAL A 83 21.46 -32.63 -41.29
N LEU A 84 22.74 -32.27 -41.07
CA LEU A 84 23.14 -30.92 -40.65
C LEU A 84 22.74 -29.83 -41.65
N ARG A 85 22.77 -30.12 -42.96
CA ARG A 85 22.45 -29.14 -44.00
C ARG A 85 20.94 -28.98 -44.27
N ASN A 86 20.15 -30.04 -44.11
CA ASN A 86 18.77 -30.09 -44.58
C ASN A 86 17.73 -30.11 -43.46
N THR A 87 18.10 -29.63 -42.27
CA THR A 87 17.23 -29.71 -41.11
C THR A 87 17.06 -28.36 -40.45
N ASP A 88 15.80 -27.95 -40.35
CA ASP A 88 15.42 -26.60 -39.92
C ASP A 88 15.04 -26.55 -38.43
N SER A 89 14.86 -27.69 -37.76
CA SER A 89 14.56 -27.75 -36.32
C SER A 89 15.31 -28.83 -35.57
N GLU A 90 15.56 -28.61 -34.28
CA GLU A 90 16.25 -29.55 -33.40
C GLU A 90 15.50 -30.88 -33.25
N GLN A 91 14.16 -30.83 -33.25
CA GLN A 91 13.32 -32.04 -33.16
C GLN A 91 13.47 -32.91 -34.40
N THR A 92 13.40 -32.30 -35.59
CA THR A 92 13.55 -33.04 -36.84
C THR A 92 14.99 -33.55 -37.01
N PHE A 93 15.97 -32.85 -36.43
CA PHE A 93 17.37 -33.27 -36.41
C PHE A 93 17.56 -34.53 -35.57
N ILE A 94 17.03 -34.55 -34.35
CA ILE A 94 17.06 -35.72 -33.46
C ILE A 94 16.36 -36.91 -34.13
N GLN A 95 15.16 -36.71 -34.68
CA GLN A 95 14.42 -37.78 -35.36
C GLN A 95 15.21 -38.39 -36.53
N ARG A 96 15.86 -37.55 -37.34
CA ARG A 96 16.70 -38.01 -38.46
C ARG A 96 17.95 -38.74 -37.96
N LEU A 97 18.61 -38.26 -36.91
CA LEU A 97 19.76 -38.94 -36.32
C LEU A 97 19.39 -40.31 -35.72
N ILE A 98 18.22 -40.43 -35.09
CA ILE A 98 17.72 -41.71 -34.57
C ILE A 98 17.49 -42.69 -35.74
N LYS A 99 16.87 -42.24 -36.84
CA LYS A 99 16.68 -43.08 -38.04
C LYS A 99 18.02 -43.54 -38.64
N VAL A 100 19.00 -42.64 -38.75
CA VAL A 100 20.36 -42.97 -39.18
C VAL A 100 20.99 -44.02 -38.26
N ALA A 101 20.86 -43.85 -36.94
CA ALA A 101 21.37 -44.82 -35.96
C ALA A 101 20.68 -46.19 -36.05
N GLN A 102 19.36 -46.21 -36.26
CA GLN A 102 18.57 -47.44 -36.40
C GLN A 102 18.89 -48.20 -37.69
N ALA A 103 19.15 -47.48 -38.79
CA ALA A 103 19.53 -48.08 -40.07
C ALA A 103 20.89 -48.80 -39.99
N HIS A 104 21.79 -48.35 -39.12
CA HIS A 104 23.14 -48.91 -38.95
C HIS A 104 23.25 -49.69 -37.64
N LYS A 105 22.55 -50.83 -37.52
CA LYS A 105 22.71 -51.73 -36.37
C LYS A 105 24.14 -52.29 -36.35
N GLY A 106 24.93 -51.95 -35.33
CA GLY A 106 26.34 -52.37 -35.19
C GLY A 106 27.39 -51.30 -35.50
N MET A 107 27.04 -50.01 -35.43
CA MET A 107 27.99 -48.90 -35.59
C MET A 107 29.26 -49.05 -34.73
N ARG A 108 30.39 -48.63 -35.28
CA ARG A 108 31.64 -48.48 -34.52
C ARG A 108 31.44 -47.49 -33.36
N PHE A 109 32.05 -47.78 -32.21
CA PHE A 109 31.92 -46.96 -30.99
C PHE A 109 32.16 -45.46 -31.21
N LYS A 110 33.14 -45.10 -32.07
CA LYS A 110 33.45 -43.70 -32.43
C LYS A 110 32.27 -42.98 -33.10
N VAL A 111 31.51 -43.69 -33.94
CA VAL A 111 30.33 -43.17 -34.64
C VAL A 111 29.17 -43.02 -33.65
N TYR A 112 28.92 -44.04 -32.84
CA TYR A 112 27.90 -44.01 -31.79
C TYR A 112 28.10 -42.83 -30.82
N ARG A 113 29.34 -42.60 -30.37
CA ARG A 113 29.71 -41.45 -29.54
C ARG A 113 29.37 -40.12 -30.22
N ARG A 114 29.66 -39.98 -31.52
CA ARG A 114 29.37 -38.76 -32.29
C ARG A 114 27.87 -38.52 -32.42
N THR A 115 27.09 -39.56 -32.71
CA THR A 115 25.62 -39.47 -32.79
C THR A 115 25.02 -39.03 -31.47
N ILE A 116 25.46 -39.63 -30.34
CA ILE A 116 24.99 -39.25 -29.01
C ILE A 116 25.35 -37.80 -28.70
N LEU A 117 26.57 -37.35 -29.00
CA LEU A 117 26.96 -35.97 -28.75
C LEU A 117 26.08 -34.97 -29.52
N PHE A 118 25.70 -35.27 -30.77
CA PHE A 118 24.78 -34.43 -31.52
C PHE A 118 23.35 -34.47 -31.00
N ILE A 119 22.85 -35.64 -30.57
CA ILE A 119 21.53 -35.74 -29.94
C ILE A 119 21.51 -34.96 -28.63
N LEU A 120 22.55 -35.09 -27.80
CA LEU A 120 22.69 -34.34 -26.55
C LEU A 120 22.74 -32.84 -26.80
N LEU A 121 23.53 -32.39 -27.79
CA LEU A 121 23.59 -30.97 -28.18
C LEU A 121 22.20 -30.44 -28.56
N ALA A 122 21.50 -31.13 -29.45
CA ALA A 122 20.15 -30.74 -29.90
C ALA A 122 19.13 -30.77 -28.75
N SER A 123 19.24 -31.75 -27.85
CA SER A 123 18.34 -31.89 -26.71
C SER A 123 18.58 -30.79 -25.67
N VAL A 124 19.84 -30.48 -25.35
CA VAL A 124 20.20 -29.39 -24.44
C VAL A 124 19.79 -28.04 -25.01
N TYR A 125 20.01 -27.83 -26.31
CA TYR A 125 19.57 -26.62 -27.01
C TYR A 125 18.04 -26.46 -26.94
N GLY A 126 17.30 -27.48 -27.34
CA GLY A 126 15.84 -27.47 -27.33
C GLY A 126 15.30 -27.25 -25.91
N LEU A 127 15.74 -28.04 -24.93
CA LEU A 127 15.33 -27.88 -23.53
C LEU A 127 15.64 -26.49 -22.98
N GLY A 128 16.80 -25.92 -23.32
CA GLY A 128 17.17 -24.57 -22.93
C GLY A 128 16.20 -23.52 -23.47
N PHE A 129 15.88 -23.56 -24.76
CA PHE A 129 14.95 -22.62 -25.38
C PHE A 129 13.49 -22.84 -24.95
N TYR A 130 13.06 -24.09 -24.76
CA TYR A 130 11.75 -24.40 -24.20
C TYR A 130 11.60 -23.87 -22.77
N ALA A 131 12.63 -24.02 -21.94
CA ALA A 131 12.64 -23.45 -20.59
C ALA A 131 12.55 -21.92 -20.63
N VAL A 132 13.34 -21.26 -21.48
CA VAL A 132 13.29 -19.79 -21.63
C VAL A 132 11.93 -19.32 -22.15
N SER A 133 11.38 -19.97 -23.18
CA SER A 133 10.07 -19.63 -23.74
C SER A 133 8.94 -19.81 -22.73
N GLY A 134 8.92 -20.94 -22.00
CA GLY A 134 7.92 -21.18 -20.94
C GLY A 134 8.05 -20.22 -19.76
N LEU A 135 9.27 -19.79 -19.43
CA LEU A 135 9.54 -18.79 -18.40
C LEU A 135 9.32 -17.35 -18.87
N SER A 136 8.95 -17.10 -20.13
CA SER A 136 8.60 -15.75 -20.63
C SER A 136 7.48 -15.11 -19.81
N SER A 137 6.55 -15.92 -19.31
CA SER A 137 5.50 -15.49 -18.39
C SER A 137 6.07 -14.90 -17.09
N ARG A 138 7.17 -15.46 -16.56
CA ARG A 138 7.87 -14.96 -15.36
C ARG A 138 8.75 -13.74 -15.62
N LEU A 139 9.16 -13.52 -16.87
CA LEU A 139 9.85 -12.30 -17.26
C LEU A 139 8.91 -11.09 -17.33
N ILE A 140 7.61 -11.34 -17.54
CA ILE A 140 6.57 -10.31 -17.71
C ILE A 140 5.73 -10.13 -16.43
N ALA A 141 5.56 -11.19 -15.63
CA ALA A 141 4.96 -11.08 -14.30
C ALA A 141 5.97 -10.48 -13.31
N ALA A 142 5.63 -9.33 -12.73
CA ALA A 142 6.49 -8.62 -11.78
C ALA A 142 7.05 -9.56 -10.69
N LYS A 143 8.37 -9.46 -10.47
CA LYS A 143 9.15 -10.33 -9.58
C LYS A 143 8.69 -10.26 -8.11
N ASP A 144 7.94 -9.23 -7.73
CA ASP A 144 7.51 -8.93 -6.35
C ASP A 144 5.99 -8.91 -6.16
N GLY A 145 5.26 -9.69 -6.96
CA GLY A 145 3.80 -9.61 -6.98
C GLY A 145 3.32 -8.37 -7.72
N SER A 146 2.01 -8.19 -7.79
CA SER A 146 1.29 -7.20 -8.60
C SER A 146 1.50 -5.75 -8.13
N THR A 147 2.75 -5.32 -8.01
CA THR A 147 3.11 -3.93 -7.76
C THR A 147 2.91 -3.14 -9.03
N VAL A 148 2.12 -2.08 -8.92
CA VAL A 148 1.80 -1.17 -10.01
C VAL A 148 2.01 0.24 -9.53
N LEU A 149 2.35 1.15 -10.44
CA LEU A 149 2.43 2.55 -10.12
C LEU A 149 1.02 3.13 -10.05
N ALA A 150 0.55 3.42 -8.84
CA ALA A 150 -0.73 4.09 -8.65
C ALA A 150 -0.64 5.54 -9.16
N LEU A 151 -1.63 5.95 -9.94
CA LEU A 151 -1.86 7.34 -10.30
C LEU A 151 -3.07 7.81 -9.53
N SER A 152 -2.99 9.02 -8.98
CA SER A 152 -4.20 9.74 -8.64
C SER A 152 -4.13 11.11 -9.31
N PRO A 153 -5.14 11.49 -10.12
CA PRO A 153 -5.25 12.85 -10.62
C PRO A 153 -5.47 13.86 -9.49
N SER A 154 -5.88 13.38 -8.31
CA SER A 154 -6.11 14.19 -7.11
C SER A 154 -5.30 13.63 -5.94
N CYS A 155 -4.17 14.27 -5.63
CA CYS A 155 -3.38 13.97 -4.44
C CYS A 155 -3.58 15.05 -3.37
N GLY A 156 -3.55 14.65 -2.09
CA GLY A 156 -3.67 15.56 -0.95
C GLY A 156 -4.89 15.29 -0.08
N TYR A 157 -5.15 16.23 0.83
CA TYR A 157 -6.28 16.18 1.74
C TYR A 157 -7.52 16.78 1.07
N LEU A 158 -8.69 16.21 1.37
CA LEU A 158 -9.97 16.80 0.98
C LEU A 158 -10.14 18.14 1.68
N ALA A 159 -10.47 19.18 0.92
CA ALA A 159 -10.77 20.49 1.48
C ALA A 159 -12.08 20.41 2.28
N ALA A 160 -12.04 20.80 3.56
CA ALA A 160 -13.23 20.88 4.38
C ALA A 160 -13.99 22.18 4.05
N PRO A 161 -15.29 22.12 3.70
CA PRO A 161 -16.09 23.32 3.46
C PRO A 161 -16.34 24.07 4.76
N SER A 162 -16.65 25.37 4.65
CA SER A 162 -17.08 26.16 5.80
C SER A 162 -18.41 25.66 6.34
N LEU A 163 -18.46 25.34 7.62
CA LEU A 163 -19.68 24.90 8.31
C LEU A 163 -20.72 26.02 8.47
N VAL A 164 -20.37 27.27 8.15
CA VAL A 164 -21.26 28.43 8.28
C VAL A 164 -22.19 28.57 7.08
N ASN A 165 -21.82 28.02 5.91
CA ASN A 165 -22.55 28.20 4.63
C ASN A 165 -23.12 26.87 4.09
N LEU A 166 -23.63 26.00 4.97
CA LEU A 166 -24.18 24.69 4.58
C LEU A 166 -25.49 24.76 3.78
N GLY A 167 -26.03 25.97 3.54
CA GLY A 167 -27.18 26.17 2.65
C GLY A 167 -26.83 26.10 1.16
N ASP A 168 -25.56 26.19 0.78
CA ASP A 168 -25.08 25.99 -0.59
C ASP A 168 -24.94 24.49 -0.90
N GLU A 169 -25.56 24.04 -2.01
CA GLU A 169 -25.61 22.63 -2.41
C GLU A 169 -24.20 22.03 -2.55
N LYS A 170 -23.25 22.76 -3.14
CA LYS A 170 -21.87 22.29 -3.32
C LYS A 170 -21.15 22.13 -1.99
N SER A 171 -21.35 23.06 -1.07
CA SER A 171 -20.79 23.01 0.28
C SER A 171 -21.37 21.83 1.08
N PHE A 172 -22.66 21.56 0.91
CA PHE A 172 -23.33 20.40 1.51
C PHE A 172 -22.81 19.07 0.93
N GLU A 173 -22.69 18.96 -0.40
CA GLU A 173 -22.13 17.78 -1.06
C GLU A 173 -20.68 17.50 -0.64
N ALA A 174 -19.85 18.54 -0.58
CA ALA A 174 -18.46 18.41 -0.13
C ALA A 174 -18.38 17.92 1.33
N LEU A 175 -19.24 18.43 2.21
CA LEU A 175 -19.31 17.95 3.59
C LEU A 175 -19.78 16.49 3.64
N ASN A 176 -20.82 16.14 2.89
CA ASN A 176 -21.33 14.77 2.83
C ASN A 176 -20.25 13.79 2.34
N ALA A 177 -19.52 14.15 1.27
CA ALA A 177 -18.40 13.37 0.77
C ALA A 177 -17.29 13.20 1.82
N LEU A 178 -16.95 14.27 2.54
CA LEU A 178 -15.96 14.23 3.62
C LEU A 178 -16.37 13.28 4.75
N VAL A 179 -17.65 13.31 5.17
CA VAL A 179 -18.19 12.41 6.20
C VAL A 179 -18.14 10.95 5.73
N VAL A 180 -18.53 10.68 4.48
CA VAL A 180 -18.46 9.34 3.89
C VAL A 180 -17.01 8.84 3.85
N VAL A 181 -16.08 9.67 3.41
CA VAL A 181 -14.65 9.33 3.36
C VAL A 181 -14.09 9.11 4.76
N ALA A 182 -14.43 9.95 5.73
CA ALA A 182 -13.99 9.79 7.12
C ALA A 182 -14.49 8.46 7.71
N ARG A 183 -15.77 8.14 7.54
CA ARG A 183 -16.36 6.88 8.02
C ARG A 183 -15.72 5.67 7.33
N ASN A 184 -15.55 5.72 6.01
CA ASN A 184 -14.95 4.62 5.25
C ASN A 184 -13.48 4.43 5.61
N SER A 185 -12.72 5.52 5.73
CA SER A 185 -11.31 5.50 6.13
C SER A 185 -11.16 4.93 7.54
N TYR A 186 -11.96 5.41 8.50
CA TYR A 186 -11.95 4.87 9.86
C TYR A 186 -12.26 3.38 9.89
N ARG A 187 -13.30 2.92 9.19
CA ARG A 187 -13.66 1.49 9.14
C ARG A 187 -12.52 0.66 8.54
N LYS A 188 -11.95 1.08 7.41
CA LYS A 188 -10.83 0.39 6.75
C LYS A 188 -9.60 0.34 7.66
N SER A 189 -9.19 1.47 8.23
CA SER A 189 -8.03 1.56 9.13
C SER A 189 -8.21 0.75 10.41
N ALA A 190 -9.40 0.80 11.03
CA ALA A 190 -9.68 0.05 12.25
C ALA A 190 -9.72 -1.46 12.00
N THR A 191 -10.25 -1.90 10.85
CA THR A 191 -10.18 -3.31 10.45
C THR A 191 -8.73 -3.73 10.20
N TYR A 192 -7.98 -2.94 9.41
CA TYR A 192 -6.58 -3.21 9.14
C TYR A 192 -5.74 -3.34 10.41
N ALA A 193 -5.85 -2.38 11.34
CA ALA A 193 -5.10 -2.39 12.59
C ALA A 193 -5.41 -3.65 13.44
N ARG A 194 -6.70 -4.04 13.55
CA ARG A 194 -7.10 -5.24 14.29
C ARG A 194 -6.58 -6.53 13.64
N THR A 195 -6.58 -6.58 12.31
CA THR A 195 -6.16 -7.78 11.57
C THR A 195 -4.64 -7.91 11.48
N CYS A 196 -3.90 -6.79 11.36
CA CYS A 196 -2.51 -6.80 10.92
C CYS A 196 -1.48 -6.38 11.98
N TYR A 197 -1.87 -5.66 13.04
CA TYR A 197 -0.89 -5.21 14.07
C TYR A 197 -0.67 -6.23 15.20
N GLY A 198 -1.33 -7.39 15.16
CA GLY A 198 -1.11 -8.49 16.11
C GLY A 198 -0.08 -9.50 15.60
N GLN A 199 0.48 -10.34 16.50
CA GLN A 199 1.50 -11.37 16.19
C GLN A 199 1.05 -12.45 15.18
N THR A 200 -0.23 -12.48 14.79
CA THR A 200 -0.85 -13.48 13.89
C THR A 200 -1.14 -12.93 12.48
N GLY A 201 -0.74 -11.70 12.16
CA GLY A 201 -1.14 -11.00 10.93
C GLY A 201 -0.41 -11.39 9.63
N ASP A 202 0.60 -12.26 9.69
CA ASP A 202 1.60 -12.39 8.61
C ASP A 202 1.09 -13.01 7.30
N ASN A 203 -0.09 -13.63 7.27
CA ASN A 203 -0.55 -14.44 6.13
C ASN A 203 -1.85 -13.99 5.45
N THR A 204 -2.37 -12.79 5.74
CA THR A 204 -3.55 -12.28 5.01
C THR A 204 -3.15 -11.33 3.88
N THR A 205 -3.77 -11.48 2.71
CA THR A 205 -3.58 -10.58 1.56
C THR A 205 -3.91 -9.13 1.90
N ALA A 206 -4.81 -8.89 2.86
CA ALA A 206 -5.16 -7.56 3.34
C ALA A 206 -3.96 -6.83 3.96
N CYS A 207 -3.09 -7.53 4.70
CA CYS A 207 -1.94 -6.91 5.36
C CYS A 207 -0.86 -6.45 4.37
N GLY A 208 -0.79 -7.07 3.18
CA GLY A 208 0.10 -6.69 2.08
C GLY A 208 -0.34 -5.47 1.26
N THR A 209 -1.39 -4.75 1.67
CA THR A 209 -1.87 -3.55 0.97
C THR A 209 -0.87 -2.40 1.02
N PHE A 210 -0.12 -2.27 2.13
CA PHE A 210 0.91 -1.25 2.31
C PHE A 210 2.32 -1.85 2.18
N VAL A 211 3.30 -1.00 1.86
CA VAL A 211 4.72 -1.42 1.74
C VAL A 211 5.26 -2.00 3.05
N LYS A 212 4.80 -1.45 4.17
CA LYS A 212 5.10 -1.94 5.52
C LYS A 212 3.79 -2.24 6.22
N THR A 213 3.67 -3.44 6.79
CA THR A 213 2.49 -3.84 7.55
C THR A 213 2.26 -2.90 8.72
N SER A 214 3.31 -2.56 9.47
CA SER A 214 3.30 -1.56 10.53
C SER A 214 4.55 -0.68 10.44
N LEU A 215 4.45 0.55 10.95
CA LEU A 215 5.59 1.43 11.11
C LEU A 215 6.15 1.29 12.54
N ASP A 216 7.44 1.02 12.63
CA ASP A 216 8.12 0.86 13.91
C ASP A 216 8.20 2.17 14.68
N TYR A 217 8.14 2.07 16.00
CA TYR A 217 8.38 3.18 16.91
C TYR A 217 9.01 2.67 18.20
N THR A 218 9.82 3.53 18.81
CA THR A 218 10.41 3.30 20.12
C THR A 218 9.52 3.88 21.20
N THR A 219 9.47 3.23 22.36
CA THR A 219 8.67 3.64 23.51
C THR A 219 9.57 3.90 24.70
N VAL A 220 9.50 5.10 25.28
CA VAL A 220 10.21 5.50 26.50
C VAL A 220 9.16 5.78 27.58
N LYS A 221 9.17 5.01 28.68
CA LYS A 221 8.12 5.06 29.72
C LYS A 221 8.44 6.01 30.89
N ASP A 222 9.65 6.58 30.91
CA ASP A 222 10.15 7.46 31.98
C ASP A 222 10.49 8.86 31.45
N GLU A 223 9.69 9.37 30.51
CA GLU A 223 9.92 10.71 29.94
C GLU A 223 9.50 11.78 30.97
N PRO A 224 10.26 12.88 31.12
CA PRO A 224 9.84 14.02 31.93
C PRO A 224 8.48 14.59 31.49
N CYS A 225 7.72 15.14 32.44
CA CYS A 225 6.44 15.77 32.15
C CYS A 225 6.66 16.99 31.22
N PRO A 226 6.04 17.03 30.02
CA PRO A 226 6.24 18.13 29.07
C PRO A 226 5.61 19.46 29.53
N PHE A 227 4.82 19.42 30.60
CA PHE A 227 4.14 20.58 31.18
C PHE A 227 4.74 21.01 32.53
N GLY A 228 5.82 20.37 32.97
CA GLY A 228 6.44 20.60 34.28
C GLY A 228 5.91 19.67 35.37
N ASP A 229 6.76 19.37 36.37
CA ASP A 229 6.55 18.28 37.33
C ASP A 229 5.27 18.38 38.17
N ASN A 230 4.72 19.58 38.31
CA ASN A 230 3.52 19.83 39.12
C ASN A 230 2.19 19.57 38.38
N MET A 231 2.22 19.44 37.05
CA MET A 231 1.01 19.27 36.22
C MET A 231 0.68 17.80 35.93
N CYS A 232 1.68 16.92 35.90
CA CYS A 232 1.47 15.50 35.62
C CYS A 232 1.32 14.70 36.92
N SER A 233 0.46 13.69 36.91
CA SER A 233 0.28 12.79 38.05
C SER A 233 1.36 11.69 38.11
N THR A 234 1.85 11.27 36.94
CA THR A 234 2.97 10.34 36.80
C THR A 234 3.88 10.76 35.64
N LYS A 235 4.99 10.03 35.45
CA LYS A 235 5.90 10.28 34.32
C LYS A 235 5.19 10.11 32.98
N ALA A 236 5.68 10.84 31.99
CA ALA A 236 5.18 10.78 30.64
C ALA A 236 5.72 9.54 29.91
N ILE A 237 4.98 9.12 28.89
CA ILE A 237 5.41 8.13 27.91
C ILE A 237 5.68 8.83 26.58
N LYS A 238 6.83 8.57 25.97
CA LYS A 238 7.20 9.09 24.65
C LYS A 238 7.23 7.96 23.63
N PHE A 239 6.57 8.20 22.51
CA PHE A 239 6.62 7.38 21.31
C PHE A 239 7.41 8.12 20.24
N ASP A 240 8.37 7.45 19.62
CA ASP A 240 9.23 8.05 18.61
C ASP A 240 9.43 7.10 17.44
N THR A 241 8.97 7.51 16.26
CA THR A 241 9.05 6.72 15.04
C THR A 241 10.46 6.61 14.47
N GLY A 242 11.40 7.44 14.93
CA GLY A 242 12.63 7.68 14.18
C GLY A 242 12.34 8.29 12.80
N LEU A 243 13.27 8.17 11.86
CA LEU A 243 13.13 8.68 10.50
C LEU A 243 12.32 7.70 9.63
N ILE A 244 11.06 8.06 9.36
CA ILE A 244 10.21 7.40 8.37
C ILE A 244 10.51 7.99 7.00
N ARG A 245 11.12 7.20 6.13
CA ARG A 245 11.36 7.57 4.72
C ARG A 245 10.14 7.34 3.82
N SER A 246 9.89 8.28 2.90
CA SER A 246 8.76 8.22 1.96
C SER A 246 8.83 7.06 0.98
N ASP A 247 10.02 6.70 0.51
CA ASP A 247 10.27 5.64 -0.46
C ASP A 247 10.09 4.25 0.16
N THR A 248 10.81 3.97 1.26
CA THR A 248 10.88 2.61 1.82
C THR A 248 9.76 2.27 2.80
N HIS A 249 9.14 3.27 3.43
CA HIS A 249 8.11 3.04 4.44
C HIS A 249 6.70 3.43 3.97
N LEU A 250 6.59 4.47 3.13
CA LEU A 250 5.29 5.00 2.69
C LEU A 250 4.95 4.61 1.24
N GLY A 251 5.87 4.01 0.49
CA GLY A 251 5.65 3.53 -0.87
C GLY A 251 5.63 4.61 -1.94
N VAL A 252 6.21 5.78 -1.67
CA VAL A 252 6.33 6.86 -2.65
C VAL A 252 7.48 6.54 -3.61
N ASN A 253 7.14 6.18 -4.85
CA ASN A 253 8.11 5.80 -5.87
C ASN A 253 8.98 6.99 -6.31
N THR A 254 10.10 7.21 -5.62
CA THR A 254 11.04 8.33 -5.83
C THR A 254 12.46 7.82 -5.80
N LYS A 255 13.38 8.52 -6.48
CA LYS A 255 14.81 8.21 -6.37
C LYS A 255 15.26 8.39 -4.92
N GLN A 256 16.20 7.57 -4.47
CA GLN A 256 16.69 7.59 -3.09
C GLN A 256 17.18 8.97 -2.61
N ARG A 257 17.76 9.77 -3.52
CA ARG A 257 18.23 11.14 -3.23
C ARG A 257 17.10 12.17 -3.12
N ASP A 258 15.95 11.89 -3.71
CA ASP A 258 14.78 12.76 -3.79
C ASP A 258 13.73 12.34 -2.74
N SER A 259 14.00 11.28 -1.96
CA SER A 259 13.13 10.78 -0.89
C SER A 259 13.07 11.75 0.28
N MET A 260 11.90 11.89 0.88
CA MET A 260 11.68 12.70 2.07
C MET A 260 11.68 11.84 3.32
N SER A 261 12.07 12.40 4.46
CA SER A 261 11.99 11.73 5.76
C SER A 261 11.14 12.55 6.74
N LEU A 262 10.28 11.87 7.48
CA LEU A 262 9.45 12.42 8.54
C LEU A 262 9.80 11.73 9.85
N ARG A 263 9.86 12.47 10.95
CA ARG A 263 9.89 11.90 12.30
C ARG A 263 8.71 12.45 13.07
N LYS A 264 7.94 11.57 13.70
CA LYS A 264 6.87 11.94 14.61
C LYS A 264 7.26 11.51 16.02
N THR A 265 7.30 12.47 16.91
CA THR A 265 7.48 12.24 18.34
C THR A 265 6.20 12.64 19.06
N LEU A 266 5.64 11.72 19.83
CA LEU A 266 4.43 11.94 20.61
C LEU A 266 4.74 11.66 22.09
N THR A 267 4.60 12.69 22.93
CA THR A 267 4.71 12.53 24.38
C THR A 267 3.31 12.64 24.99
N CYS A 268 2.89 11.58 25.67
CA CYS A 268 1.63 11.52 26.39
C CYS A 268 1.92 11.54 27.89
N ALA A 269 1.25 12.40 28.65
CA ALA A 269 1.41 12.47 30.09
C ALA A 269 0.04 12.54 30.78
N PRO A 270 -0.20 11.73 31.82
CA PRO A 270 -1.42 11.84 32.60
C PRO A 270 -1.35 13.11 33.46
N LEU A 271 -2.39 13.94 33.39
CA LEU A 271 -2.47 15.21 34.10
C LEU A 271 -3.16 15.04 35.46
N ASP A 272 -2.68 15.77 36.47
CA ASP A 272 -3.37 15.91 37.75
C ASP A 272 -4.40 17.06 37.68
N GLY A 273 -5.48 16.81 36.93
CA GLY A 273 -6.50 17.82 36.64
C GLY A 273 -7.20 18.38 37.88
N GLU A 274 -7.27 17.63 38.97
CA GLU A 274 -7.93 18.05 40.22
C GLU A 274 -7.28 19.29 40.85
N ARG A 275 -6.02 19.58 40.53
CA ARG A 275 -5.35 20.81 40.99
C ARG A 275 -5.76 22.06 40.20
N TYR A 276 -6.37 21.86 39.03
CA TYR A 276 -6.63 22.88 38.02
C TYR A 276 -8.12 23.07 37.78
N THR A 277 -8.94 22.81 38.81
CA THR A 277 -10.40 22.90 38.72
C THR A 277 -10.96 23.64 39.93
N PRO A 278 -11.93 24.54 39.75
CA PRO A 278 -12.63 25.16 40.87
C PRO A 278 -13.71 24.24 41.47
N GLY A 279 -13.72 22.95 41.10
CA GLY A 279 -14.67 21.95 41.57
C GLY A 279 -15.96 21.89 40.75
N TRP A 280 -16.93 21.12 41.26
CA TRP A 280 -18.26 21.03 40.67
C TRP A 280 -19.07 22.29 40.98
N LYS A 281 -19.63 22.91 39.96
CA LYS A 281 -20.52 24.07 40.04
C LYS A 281 -21.79 23.80 39.24
N PRO A 282 -22.92 24.48 39.51
CA PRO A 282 -24.07 24.44 38.61
C PRO A 282 -23.74 25.20 37.32
N ILE A 283 -24.12 24.65 36.17
CA ILE A 283 -23.88 25.30 34.88
C ILE A 283 -24.53 26.70 34.86
N PRO A 284 -23.83 27.76 34.42
CA PRO A 284 -24.43 29.09 34.28
C PRO A 284 -25.67 29.03 33.39
N ASP A 285 -26.69 29.81 33.75
CA ASP A 285 -27.98 29.83 33.05
C ASP A 285 -27.84 30.17 31.56
N GLU A 286 -26.83 30.97 31.20
CA GLU A 286 -26.50 31.34 29.83
C GLU A 286 -25.92 30.18 29.00
N LEU A 287 -25.24 29.23 29.66
CA LEU A 287 -24.58 28.10 29.00
C LEU A 287 -25.48 26.87 28.89
N ALA A 288 -26.45 26.71 29.81
CA ALA A 288 -27.34 25.55 29.81
C ALA A 288 -28.08 25.31 28.48
N PRO A 289 -28.64 26.35 27.81
CA PRO A 289 -29.28 26.20 26.51
C PRO A 289 -28.28 25.85 25.40
N ILE A 290 -27.06 26.39 25.46
CA ILE A 290 -26.00 26.15 24.46
C ILE A 290 -25.58 24.69 24.46
N PHE A 291 -25.45 24.10 25.64
CA PHE A 291 -25.08 22.69 25.80
C PHE A 291 -26.29 21.74 25.80
N GLY A 292 -27.53 22.25 25.68
CA GLY A 292 -28.75 21.46 25.70
C GLY A 292 -28.95 20.67 26.99
N VAL A 293 -28.50 21.21 28.12
CA VAL A 293 -28.60 20.56 29.44
C VAL A 293 -29.55 21.32 30.37
N PRO A 294 -30.19 20.64 31.34
CA PRO A 294 -31.04 21.30 32.33
C PRO A 294 -30.28 22.36 33.14
N LEU A 295 -30.98 23.44 33.52
CA LEU A 295 -30.46 24.39 34.50
C LEU A 295 -30.08 23.68 35.80
N GLY A 296 -28.97 24.12 36.40
CA GLY A 296 -28.43 23.48 37.60
C GLY A 296 -27.70 22.15 37.38
N THR A 297 -27.52 21.71 36.12
CA THR A 297 -26.67 20.53 35.83
C THR A 297 -25.25 20.77 36.37
N PRO A 298 -24.71 19.88 37.22
CA PRO A 298 -23.36 20.06 37.74
C PRO A 298 -22.32 19.89 36.62
N TYR A 299 -21.45 20.89 36.51
CA TYR A 299 -20.32 20.92 35.60
C TYR A 299 -19.02 21.17 36.34
N LYS A 300 -17.92 20.73 35.75
CA LYS A 300 -16.57 20.89 36.27
C LYS A 300 -15.64 21.33 35.15
N ILE A 301 -14.96 22.46 35.34
CA ILE A 301 -13.97 22.98 34.38
C ILE A 301 -12.58 22.60 34.84
N TYR A 302 -11.73 22.20 33.90
CA TYR A 302 -10.29 22.02 34.09
C TYR A 302 -9.56 23.08 33.26
N GLU A 303 -8.73 23.88 33.90
CA GLU A 303 -8.03 25.04 33.33
C GLU A 303 -6.52 24.80 33.32
N PHE A 304 -5.97 24.48 32.16
CA PHE A 304 -4.54 24.21 32.02
C PHE A 304 -3.86 25.39 31.30
N GLY A 305 -3.10 26.21 32.03
CA GLY A 305 -2.29 27.32 31.48
C GLY A 305 -2.80 28.72 31.84
N LEU A 306 -2.15 29.75 31.29
CA LEU A 306 -2.57 31.14 31.43
C LEU A 306 -3.86 31.37 30.62
N HIS A 307 -4.87 31.87 31.30
CA HIS A 307 -6.16 32.24 30.75
C HIS A 307 -5.98 33.46 29.82
N SER A 308 -6.06 33.30 28.49
CA SER A 308 -6.69 34.39 27.74
C SER A 308 -8.15 34.35 28.14
N GLN A 309 -8.68 35.50 28.55
CA GLN A 309 -10.02 35.59 29.07
C GLN A 309 -11.02 35.12 28.00
N LEU A 310 -11.44 33.86 28.08
CA LEU A 310 -12.74 33.44 27.58
C LEU A 310 -13.76 34.03 28.56
N VAL A 311 -14.00 35.34 28.43
CA VAL A 311 -15.10 36.00 29.14
C VAL A 311 -16.39 35.39 28.63
N VAL A 312 -17.25 35.10 29.59
CA VAL A 312 -18.58 34.49 29.50
C VAL A 312 -19.51 35.45 28.74
N PRO A 313 -19.32 35.60 27.41
CA PRO A 313 -20.02 34.90 26.35
C PRO A 313 -19.09 34.73 25.11
N PHE A 314 -18.29 33.67 25.06
CA PHE A 314 -17.40 33.27 23.94
C PHE A 314 -16.80 34.38 23.04
N ASN A 315 -16.34 35.51 23.62
CA ASN A 315 -15.71 36.67 22.98
C ASN A 315 -16.45 37.25 21.73
N THR A 316 -17.04 38.44 21.87
CA THR A 316 -17.71 39.22 20.80
C THR A 316 -16.74 39.67 19.69
N GLY A 317 -16.33 38.74 18.83
CA GLY A 317 -15.44 39.01 17.71
C GLY A 317 -15.08 37.75 16.92
N ASN A 318 -16.01 37.30 16.08
CA ASN A 318 -15.80 36.47 14.88
C ASN A 318 -15.01 35.16 14.97
N ASN A 319 -14.62 34.66 16.15
CA ASN A 319 -13.86 33.41 16.27
C ASN A 319 -14.29 32.62 17.51
N THR A 320 -15.07 31.56 17.30
CA THR A 320 -15.27 30.52 18.31
C THR A 320 -15.15 29.15 17.65
N ALA A 321 -14.28 28.28 18.17
CA ALA A 321 -14.19 26.87 17.78
C ALA A 321 -14.12 25.98 19.03
N VAL A 322 -15.09 25.07 19.17
CA VAL A 322 -15.31 24.08 20.24
C VAL A 322 -16.33 23.08 19.65
N ALA A 323 -16.36 21.76 19.81
CA ALA A 323 -15.55 20.76 20.51
C ALA A 323 -15.85 19.41 19.85
N ASP A 324 -14.87 18.50 19.83
CA ASP A 324 -15.21 17.07 19.84
C ASP A 324 -15.81 16.73 21.22
N TRP A 325 -16.91 15.96 21.25
CA TRP A 325 -17.60 15.61 22.49
C TRP A 325 -17.63 14.09 22.65
N VAL A 326 -17.21 13.62 23.81
CA VAL A 326 -17.28 12.20 24.15
C VAL A 326 -18.24 12.06 25.30
N SER A 327 -19.28 11.26 25.10
CA SER A 327 -20.18 10.84 26.17
C SER A 327 -19.98 9.38 26.50
N TRP A 328 -20.03 9.06 27.79
CA TRP A 328 -19.97 7.68 28.28
C TRP A 328 -20.79 7.55 29.56
N LYS A 329 -20.99 6.33 30.05
CA LYS A 329 -21.68 6.08 31.31
C LYS A 329 -20.73 5.43 32.31
N VAL A 330 -20.71 5.92 33.54
CA VAL A 330 -20.05 5.27 34.67
C VAL A 330 -21.13 4.95 35.69
N GLN A 331 -21.33 3.67 36.01
CA GLN A 331 -22.38 3.22 36.95
C GLN A 331 -23.78 3.75 36.58
N GLN A 332 -24.14 3.70 35.29
CA GLN A 332 -25.39 4.23 34.70
C GLN A 332 -25.54 5.76 34.69
N GLU A 333 -24.66 6.51 35.36
CA GLU A 333 -24.62 7.97 35.28
C GLU A 333 -23.90 8.39 33.98
N PRO A 334 -24.53 9.21 33.12
CA PRO A 334 -23.88 9.69 31.92
C PRO A 334 -22.97 10.89 32.22
N TYR A 335 -21.78 10.80 31.67
CA TYR A 335 -20.73 11.81 31.67
C TYR A 335 -20.50 12.30 30.25
N GLY A 336 -20.13 13.57 30.13
CA GLY A 336 -19.69 14.15 28.87
C GLY A 336 -18.44 14.99 29.09
N ILE A 337 -17.43 14.84 28.21
CA ILE A 337 -16.32 15.79 28.12
C ILE A 337 -16.51 16.67 26.90
N TRP A 338 -16.33 17.97 27.12
CA TRP A 338 -16.28 18.99 26.07
C TRP A 338 -14.92 19.65 26.05
N TYR A 339 -14.36 19.83 24.87
CA TYR A 339 -13.04 20.44 24.68
C TYR A 339 -13.13 21.79 23.97
N VAL A 340 -12.75 22.86 24.66
CA VAL A 340 -12.79 24.24 24.14
C VAL A 340 -11.38 24.69 23.78
N ALA A 341 -11.13 25.06 22.52
CA ALA A 341 -9.84 25.59 22.08
C ALA A 341 -10.00 26.89 21.25
N PRO A 342 -9.44 28.02 21.68
CA PRO A 342 -9.44 29.23 20.87
C PRO A 342 -8.56 29.06 19.62
N ASN A 343 -9.04 29.51 18.46
CA ASN A 343 -8.27 29.60 17.23
C ASN A 343 -7.28 30.78 17.33
N LEU A 344 -6.09 30.56 17.87
CA LEU A 344 -4.97 31.48 17.63
C LEU A 344 -3.70 30.69 17.34
N HIS A 345 -3.04 31.10 16.26
CA HIS A 345 -1.83 30.52 15.67
C HIS A 345 -0.56 30.61 16.55
N ALA A 346 -0.69 30.88 17.85
CA ALA A 346 0.43 30.86 18.78
C ALA A 346 -0.07 30.58 20.20
N ARG A 347 0.59 29.61 20.86
CA ARG A 347 0.46 29.20 22.26
C ARG A 347 -0.81 28.42 22.63
N LEU A 348 -0.54 27.25 23.22
CA LEU A 348 -1.51 26.28 23.74
C LEU A 348 -2.34 26.87 24.87
N GLU A 349 -3.62 27.14 24.60
CA GLU A 349 -4.63 27.34 25.62
C GLU A 349 -5.67 26.22 25.49
N ARG A 350 -5.92 25.50 26.59
CA ARG A 350 -6.75 24.29 26.59
C ARG A 350 -7.69 24.29 27.80
N HIS A 351 -8.99 24.38 27.53
CA HIS A 351 -10.03 24.20 28.53
C HIS A 351 -10.74 22.85 28.29
N MET A 352 -10.89 22.05 29.35
CA MET A 352 -11.69 20.82 29.35
C MET A 352 -12.86 20.96 30.32
N LEU A 353 -14.05 20.59 29.86
CA LEU A 353 -15.29 20.62 30.65
C LEU A 353 -15.78 19.19 30.85
N SER A 354 -16.18 18.85 32.08
CA SER A 354 -16.85 17.58 32.41
C SER A 354 -18.23 17.85 32.98
N LEU A 355 -19.25 17.17 32.45
CA LEU A 355 -20.64 17.25 32.92
C LEU A 355 -21.06 15.94 33.60
N ARG A 356 -21.82 16.05 34.69
CA ARG A 356 -22.48 14.92 35.35
C ARG A 356 -23.98 15.11 35.27
N LYS A 357 -24.71 14.16 34.69
CA LYS A 357 -26.17 14.25 34.61
C LYS A 357 -26.81 13.94 35.98
N SER A 358 -27.86 14.66 36.33
CA SER A 358 -28.69 14.38 37.51
C SER A 358 -29.73 13.31 37.18
N GLN A 359 -29.98 12.40 38.14
CA GLN A 359 -30.75 11.16 38.00
C GLN A 359 -32.24 11.34 37.63
N ASN A 360 -32.77 12.57 37.64
CA ASN A 360 -34.18 12.84 37.36
C ASN A 360 -34.33 13.75 36.14
N SER A 361 -35.07 13.23 35.15
CA SER A 361 -35.40 13.84 33.85
C SER A 361 -34.34 13.65 32.76
N TRP A 362 -34.61 12.74 31.83
CA TRP A 362 -35.08 13.10 30.47
C TRP A 362 -35.29 11.79 29.72
N LYS A 363 -36.56 11.51 29.35
CA LYS A 363 -36.88 10.55 28.29
C LYS A 363 -36.12 10.99 27.05
N SER A 364 -35.30 10.09 26.54
CA SER A 364 -34.65 10.23 25.25
C SER A 364 -35.72 10.46 24.18
N HIS A 365 -35.71 11.62 23.52
CA HIS A 365 -35.95 11.61 22.08
C HIS A 365 -34.69 11.05 21.41
N ALA A 366 -34.46 9.76 21.65
CA ALA A 366 -33.78 8.92 20.70
C ALA A 366 -34.83 8.65 19.63
N GLN A 367 -34.70 9.26 18.47
CA GLN A 367 -35.18 8.58 17.29
C GLN A 367 -34.19 7.43 17.04
N PRO A 368 -34.66 6.17 17.08
CA PRO A 368 -33.84 5.04 16.73
C PRO A 368 -33.59 5.08 15.22
N LEU A 369 -32.34 5.14 14.78
CA LEU A 369 -32.00 4.60 13.48
C LEU A 369 -31.88 3.10 13.67
N GLU A 370 -33.00 2.45 13.36
CA GLU A 370 -33.20 1.01 13.38
C GLU A 370 -32.09 0.28 12.62
N SER A 371 -31.79 -0.89 13.17
CA SER A 371 -31.20 -2.04 12.51
C SER A 371 -31.70 -2.22 11.07
N PHE A 372 -30.80 -2.14 10.11
CA PHE A 372 -30.92 -2.91 8.87
C PHE A 372 -29.93 -4.07 8.96
N GLU A 373 -30.43 -5.19 9.46
CA GLU A 373 -29.81 -6.50 9.36
C GLU A 373 -30.35 -7.19 8.10
N ALA A 374 -29.50 -8.01 7.49
CA ALA A 374 -29.65 -8.56 6.16
C ALA A 374 -30.84 -9.52 5.98
N ARG A 375 -31.47 -9.44 4.80
CA ARG A 375 -31.69 -10.58 3.90
C ARG A 375 -31.29 -10.21 2.49
#